data_AF-G9KWL1-F1
#
_entry.id   AF-G9KWL1-F1
#
_cell.length_a   1.000
_cell.length_b   1.000
_cell.length_c   1.000
_cell.angle_alpha   90.00
_cell.angle_beta   90.00
_cell.angle_gamma   90.00
#
_symmetry.space_group_name_H-M   'P 1'
#
loop_
_entity.id
_entity.type
_entity.pdbx_description
1 polymer ?
#
loop_
_entity_poly.entity_id
_entity_poly.type
_entity_poly.pdbx_seq_one_letter_code
_entity_poly.pdbx_strand_id
1 'polypeptide(L)'
;AITVLTELIRENFRNSKLKQCLLPTLGELIYLVATQEEKKKNPRECWTVPLAAYTVLMRCLREGEERIVNHMAAKIIENVCTTFSAQAQGFITGEVGPGEVGPVLWYLFKHSTVDSLRITAISALCRITRHSPTAFQNVIEKVGLNSVINSLASAICKVQQYMLTLFTAMLSCGIHLQRLIQEKDFVSTIIRLLDSPSTSIRAKAFLILLYILIHNREMLLLGCQARLVMYIERDSRKTTPGKEQESSNEYLSRCLDLLIHHIVQELPRILGDILNALANVSGRKHPSTVQAKQLKLCLPLMPIVLHLVTSQVFR
;
A
#
# COMPACT_ATOMS: atom_id res chain seq x y z
N ALA A 1 -27.37 13.44 20.60
CA ALA A 1 -26.38 14.40 20.08
C ALA A 1 -26.04 14.15 18.61
N ILE A 2 -25.49 12.98 18.25
CA ILE A 2 -25.10 12.64 16.87
C ILE A 2 -26.27 12.83 15.88
N THR A 3 -27.46 12.31 16.19
CA THR A 3 -28.67 12.49 15.36
C THR A 3 -29.01 13.96 15.14
N VAL A 4 -29.03 14.76 16.20
CA VAL A 4 -29.36 16.20 16.12
C VAL A 4 -28.36 16.96 15.24
N LEU A 5 -27.05 16.75 15.44
CA LEU A 5 -26.02 17.37 14.60
C LEU A 5 -26.13 16.92 13.14
N THR A 6 -26.43 15.64 12.92
CA THR A 6 -26.62 15.09 11.57
C THR A 6 -27.79 15.75 10.85
N GLU A 7 -28.95 15.87 11.51
CA GLU A 7 -30.12 16.51 10.90
C GLU A 7 -29.88 18.00 10.66
N LEU A 8 -29.27 18.72 11.61
CA LEU A 8 -28.92 20.14 11.42
C LEU A 8 -28.03 20.37 10.19
N ILE A 9 -27.00 19.54 9.99
CA ILE A 9 -26.14 19.60 8.81
C ILE A 9 -26.93 19.23 7.55
N ARG A 10 -27.77 18.19 7.61
CA ARG A 10 -28.54 17.69 6.46
C ARG A 10 -29.54 18.73 5.96
N GLU A 11 -30.32 19.34 6.86
CA GLU A 11 -31.33 20.35 6.54
C GLU A 11 -30.68 21.61 5.95
N ASN A 12 -29.49 21.96 6.43
CA ASN A 12 -28.76 23.16 6.03
C ASN A 12 -27.55 22.84 5.15
N PHE A 13 -27.59 21.77 4.36
CA PHE A 13 -26.41 21.23 3.67
C PHE A 13 -25.71 22.22 2.72
N ARG A 14 -26.45 23.19 2.18
CA ARG A 14 -25.89 24.26 1.32
C ARG A 14 -25.10 25.31 2.09
N ASN A 15 -25.21 25.37 3.42
CA ASN A 15 -24.52 26.33 4.26
C ASN A 15 -23.12 25.80 4.64
N SER A 16 -22.10 26.19 3.88
CA SER A 16 -20.73 25.74 4.14
C SER A 16 -20.18 26.18 5.50
N LYS A 17 -20.51 27.39 5.98
CA LYS A 17 -20.06 27.87 7.30
C LYS A 17 -20.62 26.99 8.42
N LEU A 18 -21.89 26.60 8.31
CA LEU A 18 -22.50 25.68 9.27
C LEU A 18 -21.83 24.30 9.21
N LYS A 19 -21.58 23.75 8.01
CA LYS A 19 -20.84 22.49 7.84
C LYS A 19 -19.46 22.56 8.50
N GLN A 20 -18.71 23.64 8.26
CA GLN A 20 -17.39 23.84 8.85
C GLN A 20 -17.41 23.90 10.39
N CYS A 21 -18.49 24.42 10.97
CA CYS A 21 -18.68 24.48 12.42
C CYS A 21 -19.10 23.14 13.02
N LEU A 22 -20.03 22.42 12.39
CA LEU A 22 -20.66 21.24 12.98
C LEU A 22 -19.97 19.92 12.64
N LEU A 23 -19.29 19.81 11.49
CA LEU A 23 -18.61 18.58 11.09
C LEU A 23 -17.53 18.13 12.08
N PRO A 24 -16.64 19.00 12.60
CA PRO A 24 -15.66 18.58 13.60
C PRO A 24 -16.32 17.95 14.83
N THR A 25 -17.37 18.58 15.36
CA THR A 25 -18.12 18.08 16.52
C THR A 25 -18.80 16.74 16.24
N LEU A 26 -19.44 16.59 15.07
CA LEU A 26 -20.02 15.31 14.65
C LEU A 26 -18.95 14.22 14.57
N GLY A 27 -17.79 14.55 13.99
CA GLY A 27 -16.65 13.66 13.85
C GLY A 27 -16.08 13.16 15.17
N GLU A 28 -15.84 14.08 16.11
CA GLU A 28 -15.32 13.76 17.44
C GLU A 28 -16.29 12.86 18.22
N LEU A 29 -17.61 13.09 18.10
CA LEU A 29 -18.59 12.21 18.75
C LEU A 29 -18.60 10.81 18.15
N ILE A 30 -18.52 10.67 16.82
CA ILE A 30 -18.43 9.35 16.17
C ILE A 30 -17.14 8.65 16.58
N TYR A 31 -16.01 9.36 16.61
CA TYR A 31 -14.71 8.82 17.03
C TYR A 31 -14.70 8.41 18.51
N LEU A 32 -15.33 9.21 19.38
CA LEU A 32 -15.50 8.88 20.79
C LEU A 32 -16.28 7.58 20.94
N VAL A 33 -17.42 7.45 20.26
CA VAL A 33 -18.21 6.21 20.25
C VAL A 33 -17.37 5.03 19.79
N ALA A 34 -16.68 5.17 18.64
CA ALA A 34 -15.83 4.14 18.06
C ALA A 34 -14.73 3.68 19.04
N THR A 35 -14.10 4.63 19.73
CA THR A 35 -13.04 4.34 20.72
C THR A 35 -13.58 3.68 21.98
N GLN A 36 -14.78 4.07 22.44
CA GLN A 36 -15.42 3.45 23.59
C GLN A 36 -15.85 2.01 23.30
N GLU A 37 -16.35 1.77 22.08
CA GLU A 37 -16.72 0.43 21.61
C GLU A 37 -15.49 -0.50 21.55
N GLU A 38 -14.36 -0.02 21.03
CA GLU A 38 -13.11 -0.80 20.98
C GLU A 38 -12.57 -1.14 22.38
N LYS A 39 -12.78 -0.26 23.37
CA LYS A 39 -12.35 -0.48 24.76
C LYS A 39 -13.30 -1.38 25.56
N LYS A 40 -14.61 -1.31 25.31
CA LYS A 40 -15.64 -2.04 26.06
C LYS A 40 -15.86 -3.43 25.42
N LYS A 41 -15.40 -4.50 26.09
CA LYS A 41 -15.71 -5.90 25.71
C LYS A 41 -17.20 -6.29 25.87
N ASN A 42 -18.05 -5.40 26.39
CA ASN A 42 -19.47 -5.67 26.65
C ASN A 42 -20.39 -4.84 25.73
N PRO A 43 -21.21 -5.50 24.88
CA PRO A 43 -22.04 -4.84 23.86
C PRO A 43 -23.33 -4.17 24.38
N ARG A 44 -23.53 -4.05 25.71
CA ARG A 44 -24.84 -3.72 26.30
C ARG A 44 -25.20 -2.23 26.28
N GLU A 45 -24.28 -1.34 25.93
CA GLU A 45 -24.56 0.07 25.64
C GLU A 45 -24.07 0.37 24.21
N CYS A 46 -24.84 -0.06 23.20
CA CYS A 46 -24.50 0.25 21.81
C CYS A 46 -24.89 1.71 21.52
N TRP A 47 -23.90 2.60 21.49
CA TRP A 47 -24.12 3.98 21.08
C TRP A 47 -24.22 3.98 19.56
N THR A 48 -25.44 3.98 19.03
CA THR A 48 -25.67 3.83 17.59
C THR A 48 -25.41 5.14 16.85
N VAL A 49 -24.56 5.10 15.83
CA VAL A 49 -24.44 6.19 14.85
C VAL A 49 -25.49 5.98 13.75
N PRO A 50 -26.39 6.95 13.50
CA PRO A 50 -27.43 6.79 12.49
C PRO A 50 -26.80 6.75 11.09
N LEU A 51 -27.37 5.93 10.18
CA LEU A 51 -26.95 5.85 8.77
C LEU A 51 -26.87 7.22 8.10
N ALA A 52 -27.79 8.10 8.50
CA ALA A 52 -27.85 9.51 8.15
C ALA A 52 -26.51 10.24 8.25
N ALA A 53 -25.72 9.95 9.29
CA ALA A 53 -24.43 10.60 9.54
C ALA A 53 -23.41 10.20 8.48
N TYR A 54 -23.36 8.91 8.14
CA TYR A 54 -22.51 8.38 7.08
C TYR A 54 -22.90 8.98 5.72
N THR A 55 -24.20 9.07 5.41
CA THR A 55 -24.67 9.70 4.17
C THR A 55 -24.27 11.17 4.08
N VAL A 56 -24.39 11.92 5.17
CA VAL A 56 -23.97 13.34 5.22
C VAL A 56 -22.46 13.45 4.99
N LEU A 57 -21.64 12.64 5.68
CA LEU A 57 -20.18 12.64 5.51
C LEU A 57 -19.77 12.27 4.09
N MET A 58 -20.41 11.27 3.48
CA MET A 58 -20.17 10.89 2.10
C MET A 58 -20.54 12.00 1.10
N ARG A 59 -21.63 12.73 1.34
CA ARG A 59 -21.97 13.91 0.53
C ARG A 59 -20.93 15.01 0.68
N CYS A 60 -20.39 15.22 1.88
CA CYS A 60 -19.33 16.19 2.16
C CYS A 60 -17.98 15.84 1.53
N LEU A 61 -17.81 14.66 0.94
CA LEU A 61 -16.62 14.26 0.18
C LEU A 61 -16.77 14.39 -1.34
N ARG A 62 -17.98 14.66 -1.84
CA ARG A 62 -18.28 14.64 -3.28
C ARG A 62 -17.61 15.80 -4.00
N GLU A 63 -17.44 15.62 -5.32
CA GLU A 63 -17.05 16.70 -6.21
C GLU A 63 -18.02 17.90 -6.10
N GLY A 64 -17.47 19.12 -6.15
CA GLY A 64 -18.23 20.37 -6.03
C GLY A 64 -18.34 20.90 -4.60
N GLU A 65 -18.01 20.12 -3.57
CA GLU A 65 -17.94 20.59 -2.19
C GLU A 65 -16.70 21.46 -1.91
N GLU A 66 -16.81 22.32 -0.91
CA GLU A 66 -15.71 23.19 -0.51
C GLU A 66 -14.52 22.36 0.00
N ARG A 67 -13.29 22.73 -0.40
CA ARG A 67 -12.08 21.98 -0.04
C ARG A 67 -11.91 21.79 1.47
N ILE A 68 -12.32 22.77 2.27
CA ILE A 68 -12.28 22.70 3.75
C ILE A 68 -13.26 21.63 4.26
N VAL A 69 -14.48 21.60 3.71
CA VAL A 69 -15.51 20.61 4.05
C VAL A 69 -15.05 19.19 3.65
N ASN A 70 -14.51 19.04 2.44
CA ASN A 70 -13.90 17.79 1.96
C ASN A 70 -12.80 17.31 2.92
N HIS A 71 -11.93 18.22 3.37
CA HIS A 71 -10.87 17.89 4.32
C HIS A 71 -11.45 17.42 5.64
N MET A 72 -12.40 18.16 6.23
CA MET A 72 -13.03 17.78 7.49
C MET A 72 -13.66 16.40 7.39
N ALA A 73 -14.44 16.13 6.34
CA ALA A 73 -15.06 14.82 6.14
C ALA A 73 -14.03 13.69 5.98
N ALA A 74 -12.98 13.91 5.18
CA ALA A 74 -11.90 12.94 5.02
C ALA A 74 -11.15 12.69 6.34
N LYS A 75 -10.97 13.73 7.16
CA LYS A 75 -10.31 13.64 8.47
C LYS A 75 -11.13 12.83 9.47
N ILE A 76 -12.45 13.00 9.46
CA ILE A 76 -13.36 12.22 10.30
C ILE A 76 -13.24 10.74 9.97
N ILE A 77 -13.27 10.39 8.68
CA ILE A 77 -13.12 9.01 8.22
C ILE A 77 -11.74 8.46 8.60
N GLU A 78 -10.67 9.25 8.38
CA GLU A 78 -9.31 8.89 8.79
C GLU A 78 -9.25 8.51 10.27
N ASN A 79 -9.82 9.35 11.13
CA ASN A 79 -9.80 9.17 12.58
C ASN A 79 -10.64 7.96 13.01
N VAL A 80 -11.90 7.87 12.59
CA VAL A 80 -12.80 6.77 12.98
C VAL A 80 -12.24 5.42 12.56
N CYS A 81 -11.69 5.33 11.35
CA CYS A 81 -11.11 4.09 10.82
C CYS A 81 -9.77 3.71 11.46
N THR A 82 -9.25 4.47 12.44
CA THR A 82 -8.11 4.01 13.25
C THR A 82 -8.50 2.92 14.27
N THR A 83 -9.78 2.89 14.67
CA THR A 83 -10.36 1.94 15.63
C THR A 83 -10.87 0.67 14.94
N PHE A 84 -10.94 -0.45 15.66
CA PHE A 84 -11.66 -1.66 15.26
C PHE A 84 -13.07 -1.71 15.90
N SER A 85 -14.00 -0.94 15.35
CA SER A 85 -15.37 -0.80 15.87
C SER A 85 -16.43 -0.97 14.77
N ALA A 86 -17.69 -1.22 15.14
CA ALA A 86 -18.80 -1.21 14.19
C ALA A 86 -18.94 0.16 13.49
N GLN A 87 -18.55 1.25 14.16
CA GLN A 87 -18.61 2.58 13.57
C GLN A 87 -17.64 2.75 12.39
N ALA A 88 -16.44 2.16 12.50
CA ALA A 88 -15.49 2.09 11.39
C ALA A 88 -16.03 1.22 10.24
N GLN A 89 -16.67 0.09 10.58
CA GLN A 89 -17.33 -0.78 9.59
C GLN A 89 -18.45 -0.04 8.83
N GLY A 90 -19.15 0.90 9.46
CA GLY A 90 -20.16 1.74 8.79
C GLY A 90 -19.63 2.51 7.57
N PHE A 91 -18.34 2.87 7.51
CA PHE A 91 -17.73 3.48 6.32
C PHE A 91 -17.29 2.46 5.26
N ILE A 92 -17.19 1.18 5.61
CA ILE A 92 -16.68 0.12 4.73
C ILE A 92 -17.84 -0.66 4.11
N THR A 93 -18.80 -1.06 4.95
CA THR A 93 -19.91 -1.95 4.63
C THR A 93 -21.26 -1.23 4.51
N GLY A 94 -21.32 0.06 4.84
CA GLY A 94 -22.59 0.79 4.94
C GLY A 94 -23.40 0.85 3.64
N GLU A 95 -24.72 1.01 3.79
CA GLU A 95 -25.69 1.12 2.69
C GLU A 95 -25.45 2.31 1.74
N VAL A 96 -24.51 3.21 2.06
CA VAL A 96 -24.10 4.34 1.21
C VAL A 96 -23.22 3.88 0.02
N GLY A 97 -23.33 2.61 -0.38
CA GLY A 97 -22.55 1.99 -1.44
C GLY A 97 -21.29 1.32 -0.89
N PRO A 98 -21.30 0.00 -0.59
CA PRO A 98 -20.11 -0.72 -0.16
C PRO A 98 -19.00 -0.53 -1.19
N GLY A 99 -17.85 -0.02 -0.73
CA GLY A 99 -16.70 0.21 -1.59
C GLY A 99 -16.65 1.55 -2.34
N GLU A 100 -17.60 2.47 -2.13
CA GLU A 100 -17.58 3.79 -2.79
C GLU A 100 -16.61 4.80 -2.15
N VAL A 101 -16.34 4.65 -0.86
CA VAL A 101 -15.49 5.60 -0.11
C VAL A 101 -14.08 5.67 -0.67
N GLY A 102 -13.53 4.52 -1.07
CA GLY A 102 -12.17 4.45 -1.61
C GLY A 102 -11.98 5.30 -2.87
N PRO A 103 -12.78 5.08 -3.93
CA PRO A 103 -12.75 5.90 -5.13
C PRO A 103 -12.99 7.40 -4.90
N VAL A 104 -13.86 7.77 -3.95
CA VAL A 104 -14.12 9.18 -3.61
C VAL A 104 -12.88 9.82 -2.96
N LEU A 105 -12.25 9.14 -1.99
CA LEU A 105 -11.00 9.62 -1.38
C LEU A 105 -9.87 9.71 -2.42
N TRP A 106 -9.78 8.74 -3.34
CA TRP A 106 -8.82 8.79 -4.44
C TRP A 106 -9.06 10.00 -5.35
N TYR A 107 -10.33 10.31 -5.66
CA TYR A 107 -10.69 11.49 -6.44
C TYR A 107 -10.19 12.78 -5.78
N LEU A 108 -10.40 12.94 -4.47
CA LEU A 108 -9.91 14.11 -3.71
C LEU A 108 -8.39 14.21 -3.74
N PHE A 109 -7.68 13.09 -3.59
CA PHE A 109 -6.22 13.04 -3.74
C PHE A 109 -5.76 13.51 -5.12
N LYS A 110 -6.44 13.08 -6.18
CA LYS A 110 -6.02 13.35 -7.55
C LYS A 110 -6.30 14.78 -8.00
N HIS A 111 -7.42 15.37 -7.55
CA HIS A 111 -7.91 16.66 -8.05
C HIS A 111 -7.72 17.83 -7.08
N SER A 112 -7.34 17.57 -5.83
CA SER A 112 -6.96 18.63 -4.91
C SER A 112 -5.58 19.20 -5.25
N THR A 113 -5.45 20.52 -5.19
CA THR A 113 -4.15 21.24 -5.21
C THR A 113 -3.58 21.45 -3.81
N VAL A 114 -4.34 21.11 -2.76
CA VAL A 114 -3.96 21.31 -1.36
C VAL A 114 -3.36 20.03 -0.82
N ASP A 115 -2.04 20.04 -0.56
CA ASP A 115 -1.31 18.84 -0.11
C ASP A 115 -1.85 18.25 1.18
N SER A 116 -2.30 19.08 2.13
CA SER A 116 -2.86 18.58 3.39
C SER A 116 -4.12 17.73 3.14
N LEU A 117 -5.00 18.15 2.23
CA LEU A 117 -6.16 17.34 1.81
C LEU A 117 -5.73 16.06 1.08
N ARG A 118 -4.76 16.15 0.18
CA ARG A 118 -4.24 14.99 -0.57
C ARG A 118 -3.67 13.92 0.37
N ILE A 119 -2.91 14.35 1.38
CA ILE A 119 -2.34 13.49 2.42
C ILE A 119 -3.46 12.84 3.25
N THR A 120 -4.41 13.64 3.76
CA THR A 120 -5.54 13.14 4.55
C THR A 120 -6.39 12.14 3.78
N ALA A 121 -6.66 12.38 2.51
CA ALA A 121 -7.46 11.48 1.67
C ALA A 121 -6.81 10.09 1.50
N ILE A 122 -5.51 10.05 1.18
CA ILE A 122 -4.79 8.77 1.04
C ILE A 122 -4.54 8.11 2.40
N SER A 123 -4.36 8.89 3.47
CA SER A 123 -4.27 8.37 4.84
C SER A 123 -5.59 7.69 5.24
N ALA A 124 -6.73 8.33 5.01
CA ALA A 124 -8.06 7.76 5.24
C ALA A 124 -8.25 6.46 4.45
N LEU A 125 -7.87 6.45 3.16
CA LEU A 125 -7.90 5.25 2.33
C LEU A 125 -7.03 4.12 2.92
N CYS A 126 -5.86 4.42 3.48
CA CYS A 126 -5.03 3.43 4.18
C CYS A 126 -5.75 2.82 5.39
N ARG A 127 -6.44 3.65 6.18
CA ARG A 127 -7.17 3.18 7.36
C ARG A 127 -8.33 2.28 6.96
N ILE A 128 -9.08 2.64 5.92
CA ILE A 128 -10.15 1.79 5.36
C ILE A 128 -9.55 0.48 4.83
N THR A 129 -8.46 0.54 4.07
CA THR A 129 -7.81 -0.63 3.45
C THR A 129 -7.26 -1.60 4.50
N ARG A 130 -6.86 -1.11 5.67
CA ARG A 130 -6.46 -1.94 6.82
C ARG A 130 -7.60 -2.84 7.29
N HIS A 131 -8.84 -2.35 7.24
CA HIS A 131 -10.03 -3.14 7.61
C HIS A 131 -10.51 -4.00 6.45
N SER A 132 -10.51 -3.45 5.24
CA SER A 132 -10.94 -4.16 4.03
C SER A 132 -10.02 -3.83 2.86
N PRO A 133 -9.10 -4.74 2.50
CA PRO A 133 -8.20 -4.57 1.36
C PRO A 133 -8.92 -4.33 0.02
N THR A 134 -10.18 -4.76 -0.10
CA THR A 134 -11.02 -4.52 -1.29
C THR A 134 -11.29 -3.04 -1.52
N ALA A 135 -11.19 -2.17 -0.51
CA ALA A 135 -11.36 -0.73 -0.69
C ALA A 135 -10.32 -0.13 -1.66
N PHE A 136 -9.06 -0.58 -1.59
CA PHE A 136 -8.04 -0.17 -2.54
C PHE A 136 -8.14 -0.89 -3.89
N GLN A 137 -8.59 -2.15 -3.87
CA GLN A 137 -8.93 -2.88 -5.09
C GLN A 137 -9.95 -2.12 -5.94
N ASN A 138 -11.05 -1.66 -5.33
CA ASN A 138 -12.09 -0.89 -6.02
C ASN A 138 -11.56 0.42 -6.62
N VAL A 139 -10.56 1.04 -5.99
CA VAL A 139 -9.87 2.21 -6.56
C VAL A 139 -9.14 1.81 -7.85
N ILE A 140 -8.35 0.74 -7.82
CA ILE A 140 -7.62 0.23 -8.98
C ILE A 140 -8.56 -0.18 -10.12
N GLU A 141 -9.68 -0.82 -9.79
CA GLU A 141 -10.71 -1.21 -10.77
C GLU A 141 -11.35 0.02 -11.42
N LYS A 142 -11.61 1.08 -10.65
CA LYS A 142 -12.24 2.30 -11.18
C LYS A 142 -11.29 3.20 -11.95
N VAL A 143 -10.05 3.38 -11.48
CA VAL A 143 -9.11 4.36 -12.07
C VAL A 143 -8.01 3.74 -12.93
N GLY A 144 -7.85 2.43 -12.88
CA GLY A 144 -6.81 1.68 -13.58
C GLY A 144 -5.48 1.63 -12.83
N LEU A 145 -4.85 0.44 -12.84
CA LEU A 145 -3.58 0.17 -12.16
C LEU A 145 -2.46 1.13 -12.60
N ASN A 146 -2.31 1.39 -13.89
CA ASN A 146 -1.25 2.26 -14.42
C ASN A 146 -1.40 3.70 -13.92
N SER A 147 -2.64 4.19 -13.78
CA SER A 147 -2.90 5.51 -13.19
C SER A 147 -2.46 5.59 -11.72
N VAL A 148 -2.69 4.52 -10.97
CA VAL A 148 -2.23 4.39 -9.58
C VAL A 148 -0.70 4.33 -9.49
N ILE A 149 -0.04 3.54 -10.35
CA ILE A 149 1.43 3.45 -10.42
C ILE A 149 2.05 4.82 -10.78
N ASN A 150 1.50 5.51 -11.78
CA ASN A 150 1.96 6.85 -12.17
C ASN A 150 1.75 7.87 -11.04
N SER A 151 0.67 7.73 -10.27
CA SER A 151 0.41 8.56 -9.10
C SER A 151 1.41 8.26 -7.97
N LEU A 152 1.79 7.01 -7.74
CA LEU A 152 2.85 6.64 -6.80
C LEU A 152 4.20 7.28 -7.18
N ALA A 153 4.56 7.20 -8.46
CA ALA A 153 5.81 7.74 -8.99
C ALA A 153 5.95 9.27 -8.80
N SER A 154 4.84 10.01 -8.95
CA SER A 154 4.81 11.48 -8.92
C SER A 154 4.33 12.09 -7.60
N ALA A 155 3.92 11.26 -6.64
CA ALA A 155 3.43 11.71 -5.35
C ALA A 155 4.52 12.30 -4.45
N ILE A 156 4.12 13.21 -3.55
CA ILE A 156 4.98 13.68 -2.47
C ILE A 156 5.28 12.56 -1.46
N CYS A 157 6.39 12.66 -0.73
CA CYS A 157 6.89 11.61 0.15
C CYS A 157 5.84 11.04 1.12
N LYS A 158 5.02 11.90 1.74
CA LYS A 158 4.01 11.43 2.70
C LYS A 158 2.91 10.59 2.04
N VAL A 159 2.49 10.97 0.84
CA VAL A 159 1.52 10.20 0.04
C VAL A 159 2.15 8.89 -0.44
N GLN A 160 3.41 8.91 -0.91
CA GLN A 160 4.12 7.70 -1.31
C GLN A 160 4.17 6.67 -0.18
N GLN A 161 4.47 7.09 1.05
CA GLN A 161 4.47 6.19 2.21
C GLN A 161 3.13 5.50 2.44
N TYR A 162 2.03 6.22 2.25
CA TYR A 162 0.69 5.65 2.38
C TYR A 162 0.36 4.72 1.21
N MET A 163 0.63 5.14 -0.02
CA MET A 163 0.41 4.30 -1.21
C MET A 163 1.20 2.99 -1.17
N LEU A 164 2.46 3.01 -0.70
CA LEU A 164 3.22 1.79 -0.46
C LEU A 164 2.54 0.88 0.57
N THR A 165 1.95 1.46 1.63
CA THR A 165 1.20 0.69 2.63
C THR A 165 -0.04 0.05 2.01
N LEU A 166 -0.76 0.75 1.12
CA LEU A 166 -1.90 0.22 0.39
C LEU A 166 -1.51 -0.99 -0.48
N PHE A 167 -0.42 -0.85 -1.25
CA PHE A 167 0.10 -1.95 -2.07
C PHE A 167 0.55 -3.14 -1.22
N THR A 168 1.25 -2.90 -0.11
CA THR A 168 1.65 -3.98 0.81
C THR A 168 0.44 -4.72 1.37
N ALA A 169 -0.58 -4.01 1.86
CA ALA A 169 -1.79 -4.63 2.42
C ALA A 169 -2.54 -5.47 1.37
N MET A 170 -2.63 -4.97 0.14
CA MET A 170 -3.29 -5.70 -0.95
C MET A 170 -2.50 -6.95 -1.37
N LEU A 171 -1.17 -6.84 -1.49
CA LEU A 171 -0.28 -7.97 -1.79
C LEU A 171 -0.32 -9.03 -0.69
N SER A 172 -0.32 -8.63 0.59
CA SER A 172 -0.40 -9.58 1.72
C SER A 172 -1.70 -10.38 1.76
N CYS A 173 -2.77 -9.85 1.16
CA CYS A 173 -4.06 -10.53 1.05
C CYS A 173 -4.25 -11.27 -0.29
N GLY A 174 -3.23 -11.32 -1.16
CA GLY A 174 -3.29 -11.98 -2.45
C GLY A 174 -4.15 -11.27 -3.51
N ILE A 175 -4.66 -10.07 -3.23
CA ILE A 175 -5.53 -9.33 -4.14
C ILE A 175 -4.70 -8.72 -5.28
N HIS A 176 -5.16 -8.89 -6.53
CA HIS A 176 -4.42 -8.51 -7.75
C HIS A 176 -2.99 -9.05 -7.83
N LEU A 177 -2.64 -10.06 -7.04
CA LEU A 177 -1.27 -10.55 -6.92
C LEU A 177 -0.68 -10.92 -8.28
N GLN A 178 -1.38 -11.76 -9.06
CA GLN A 178 -0.92 -12.18 -10.39
C GLN A 178 -0.69 -11.01 -11.35
N ARG A 179 -1.54 -9.98 -11.28
CA ARG A 179 -1.40 -8.78 -12.12
C ARG A 179 -0.17 -7.96 -11.70
N LEU A 180 0.03 -7.75 -10.40
CA LEU A 180 1.12 -6.92 -9.89
C LEU A 180 2.50 -7.57 -10.03
N ILE A 181 2.61 -8.88 -9.81
CA ILE A 181 3.90 -9.58 -9.89
C ILE A 181 4.41 -9.73 -11.33
N GLN A 182 3.57 -9.45 -12.33
CA GLN A 182 3.93 -9.45 -13.75
C GLN A 182 4.15 -8.03 -14.29
N GLU A 183 3.73 -7.00 -13.55
CA GLU A 183 3.78 -5.61 -13.99
C GLU A 183 5.20 -5.02 -13.82
N LYS A 184 5.98 -4.99 -14.90
CA LYS A 184 7.39 -4.54 -14.87
C LYS A 184 7.51 -3.06 -14.48
N ASP A 185 6.55 -2.23 -14.88
CA ASP A 185 6.54 -0.81 -14.54
C ASP A 185 6.31 -0.59 -13.05
N PHE A 186 5.54 -1.47 -12.41
CA PHE A 186 5.36 -1.45 -10.96
C PHE A 186 6.68 -1.76 -10.26
N VAL A 187 7.35 -2.87 -10.61
CA VAL A 187 8.65 -3.25 -10.03
C VAL A 187 9.68 -2.13 -10.22
N SER A 188 9.79 -1.59 -11.43
CA SER A 188 10.72 -0.50 -11.75
C SER A 188 10.43 0.77 -10.95
N THR A 189 9.14 1.09 -10.77
CA THR A 189 8.72 2.22 -9.91
C THR A 189 9.10 1.99 -8.46
N ILE A 190 8.90 0.79 -7.91
CA ILE A 190 9.28 0.45 -6.53
C ILE A 190 10.79 0.54 -6.34
N ILE A 191 11.60 0.04 -7.29
CA ILE A 191 13.06 0.12 -7.22
C ILE A 191 13.53 1.57 -7.22
N ARG A 192 12.96 2.42 -8.08
CA ARG A 192 13.28 3.86 -8.10
C ARG A 192 12.94 4.55 -6.76
N LEU A 193 11.94 4.10 -6.02
CA LEU A 193 11.64 4.65 -4.69
C LEU A 193 12.73 4.35 -3.65
N LEU A 194 13.66 3.42 -3.92
CA LEU A 194 14.84 3.20 -3.09
C LEU A 194 15.84 4.37 -3.16
N ASP A 195 15.72 5.29 -4.14
CA ASP A 195 16.48 6.55 -4.15
C ASP A 195 15.95 7.57 -3.12
N SER A 196 14.76 7.35 -2.54
CA SER A 196 14.15 8.30 -1.62
C SER A 196 15.03 8.58 -0.39
N PRO A 197 15.12 9.84 0.08
CA PRO A 197 15.80 10.15 1.34
C PRO A 197 15.07 9.57 2.56
N SER A 198 13.78 9.26 2.44
CA SER A 198 12.96 8.73 3.54
C SER A 198 13.24 7.25 3.80
N THR A 199 13.77 6.93 4.99
CA THR A 199 13.98 5.55 5.47
C THR A 199 12.70 4.71 5.39
N SER A 200 11.56 5.29 5.80
CA SER A 200 10.23 4.66 5.74
C SER A 200 9.82 4.27 4.32
N ILE A 201 10.07 5.12 3.31
CA ILE A 201 9.77 4.79 1.90
C ILE A 201 10.63 3.62 1.44
N ARG A 202 11.94 3.68 1.71
CA ARG A 202 12.87 2.61 1.32
C ARG A 202 12.52 1.27 1.97
N ALA A 203 12.19 1.29 3.27
CA ALA A 203 11.78 0.09 4.01
C ALA A 203 10.54 -0.57 3.39
N LYS A 204 9.50 0.22 3.12
CA LYS A 204 8.27 -0.29 2.49
C LYS A 204 8.49 -0.75 1.06
N ALA A 205 9.39 -0.10 0.31
CA ALA A 205 9.76 -0.53 -1.03
C ALA A 205 10.45 -1.90 -1.00
N PHE A 206 11.41 -2.13 -0.08
CA PHE A 206 12.01 -3.46 0.10
C PHE A 206 10.98 -4.52 0.48
N LEU A 207 10.03 -4.19 1.37
CA LEU A 207 8.96 -5.12 1.74
C LEU A 207 8.06 -5.49 0.55
N ILE A 208 7.70 -4.54 -0.31
CA ILE A 208 6.93 -4.82 -1.54
C ILE A 208 7.75 -5.70 -2.50
N LEU A 209 9.04 -5.40 -2.68
CA LEU A 209 9.92 -6.23 -3.52
C LEU A 209 9.99 -7.66 -2.99
N LEU A 210 10.11 -7.85 -1.67
CA LEU A 210 10.05 -9.17 -1.05
C LEU A 210 8.76 -9.91 -1.44
N TYR A 211 7.59 -9.29 -1.27
CA TYR A 211 6.32 -9.91 -1.68
C TYR A 211 6.29 -10.28 -3.17
N ILE A 212 6.81 -9.43 -4.05
CA ILE A 212 6.88 -9.73 -5.48
C ILE A 212 7.79 -10.94 -5.73
N LEU A 213 8.98 -10.98 -5.11
CA LEU A 213 9.96 -12.04 -5.33
C LEU A 213 9.56 -13.39 -4.73
N ILE A 214 8.75 -13.40 -3.67
CA ILE A 214 8.16 -14.63 -3.12
C ILE A 214 7.28 -15.31 -4.17
N HIS A 215 6.57 -14.53 -4.98
CA HIS A 215 5.58 -15.05 -5.93
C HIS A 215 6.07 -15.09 -7.38
N ASN A 216 7.08 -14.30 -7.75
CA ASN A 216 7.68 -14.31 -9.08
C ASN A 216 9.20 -14.07 -9.02
N ARG A 217 9.95 -15.18 -9.02
CA ARG A 217 11.43 -15.15 -9.01
C ARG A 217 12.05 -14.49 -10.23
N GLU A 218 11.37 -14.49 -11.38
CA GLU A 218 11.91 -13.87 -12.61
C GLU A 218 12.08 -12.35 -12.45
N MET A 219 11.29 -11.73 -11.57
CA MET A 219 11.42 -10.30 -11.26
C MET A 219 12.72 -9.97 -10.51
N LEU A 220 13.43 -10.97 -9.98
CA LEU A 220 14.76 -10.75 -9.41
C LEU A 220 15.76 -10.33 -10.49
N LEU A 221 15.68 -10.89 -11.70
CA LEU A 221 16.54 -10.48 -12.82
C LEU A 221 16.32 -9.01 -13.17
N LEU A 222 15.05 -8.60 -13.28
CA LEU A 222 14.69 -7.20 -13.51
C LEU A 222 15.23 -6.31 -12.39
N GLY A 223 15.12 -6.77 -11.14
CA GLY A 223 15.69 -6.10 -9.98
C GLY A 223 17.20 -5.89 -10.10
N CYS A 224 17.95 -6.95 -10.39
CA CYS A 224 19.40 -6.89 -10.56
C CYS A 224 19.81 -5.92 -11.68
N GLN A 225 19.12 -5.95 -12.82
CA GLN A 225 19.35 -5.04 -13.94
C GLN A 225 19.04 -3.57 -13.58
N ALA A 226 18.03 -3.35 -12.73
CA ALA A 226 17.64 -2.05 -12.20
C ALA A 226 18.43 -1.64 -10.94
N ARG A 227 19.64 -2.18 -10.73
CA ARG A 227 20.56 -1.82 -9.63
C ARG A 227 20.04 -2.16 -8.22
N LEU A 228 19.12 -3.11 -8.07
CA LEU A 228 18.62 -3.53 -6.74
C LEU A 228 19.75 -3.91 -5.78
N VAL A 229 20.76 -4.63 -6.26
CA VAL A 229 21.92 -5.06 -5.45
C VAL A 229 22.67 -3.86 -4.86
N MET A 230 22.88 -2.81 -5.65
CA MET A 230 23.52 -1.57 -5.18
C MET A 230 22.72 -0.92 -4.04
N TYR A 231 21.39 -0.91 -4.12
CA TYR A 231 20.55 -0.38 -3.04
C TYR A 231 20.62 -1.23 -1.76
N ILE A 232 20.62 -2.55 -1.90
CA ILE A 232 20.78 -3.49 -0.80
C ILE A 232 22.10 -3.25 -0.09
N GLU A 233 23.22 -3.16 -0.83
CA GLU A 233 24.54 -2.89 -0.26
C GLU A 233 24.60 -1.53 0.44
N ARG A 234 24.04 -0.49 -0.18
CA ARG A 234 24.03 0.87 0.38
C ARG A 234 23.33 0.92 1.73
N ASP A 235 22.15 0.29 1.85
CA ASP A 235 21.36 0.35 3.09
C ASP A 235 21.80 -0.72 4.10
N SER A 236 22.44 -1.81 3.69
CA SER A 236 23.08 -2.79 4.58
C SER A 236 24.31 -2.21 5.31
N ARG A 237 25.16 -1.43 4.64
CA ARG A 237 26.30 -0.77 5.31
C ARG A 237 25.89 0.23 6.39
N LYS A 238 24.67 0.77 6.30
CA LYS A 238 24.15 1.77 7.23
C LYS A 238 23.49 1.16 8.47
N THR A 239 23.22 -0.15 8.47
CA THR A 239 22.60 -0.86 9.60
C THR A 239 23.63 -1.51 10.53
N THR A 240 24.92 -1.45 10.23
CA THR A 240 26.01 -1.94 11.10
C THR A 240 26.02 -1.18 12.44
N PRO A 241 26.07 -1.86 13.59
CA PRO A 241 25.85 -1.24 14.90
C PRO A 241 27.01 -0.32 15.27
N GLY A 242 26.72 0.98 15.36
CA GLY A 242 27.71 1.99 15.77
C GLY A 242 27.23 3.44 15.86
N LYS A 243 25.96 3.75 15.52
CA LYS A 243 25.40 5.11 15.67
C LYS A 243 23.93 5.06 16.13
N GLU A 244 23.66 5.75 17.23
CA GLU A 244 22.42 5.84 18.03
C GLU A 244 21.22 6.47 17.28
N GLN A 245 20.70 5.81 16.24
CA GLN A 245 19.40 6.13 15.62
C GLN A 245 18.57 4.86 15.47
N GLU A 246 18.20 4.26 16.60
CA GLU A 246 17.75 2.86 16.67
C GLU A 246 16.35 2.61 16.08
N SER A 247 15.33 3.44 16.32
CA SER A 247 13.94 3.05 15.98
C SER A 247 13.56 3.14 14.49
N SER A 248 14.00 4.19 13.78
CA SER A 248 13.67 4.38 12.35
C SER A 248 14.50 3.48 11.44
N ASN A 249 15.75 3.21 11.83
CA ASN A 249 16.62 2.29 11.10
C ASN A 249 16.27 0.83 11.38
N GLU A 250 15.72 0.49 12.54
CA GLU A 250 15.30 -0.88 12.84
C GLU A 250 14.25 -1.41 11.85
N TYR A 251 13.24 -0.60 11.52
CA TYR A 251 12.22 -1.01 10.54
C TYR A 251 12.82 -1.23 9.14
N LEU A 252 13.71 -0.33 8.70
CA LEU A 252 14.44 -0.48 7.43
C LEU A 252 15.32 -1.73 7.43
N SER A 253 16.09 -1.95 8.49
CA SER A 253 16.95 -3.12 8.65
C SER A 253 16.13 -4.39 8.56
N ARG A 254 15.05 -4.52 9.34
CA ARG A 254 14.20 -5.71 9.31
C ARG A 254 13.61 -5.99 7.93
N CYS A 255 13.10 -4.97 7.22
CA CYS A 255 12.60 -5.16 5.86
C CYS A 255 13.70 -5.60 4.89
N LEU A 256 14.90 -5.05 5.03
CA LEU A 256 16.06 -5.40 4.21
C LEU A 256 16.54 -6.82 4.50
N ASP A 257 16.64 -7.20 5.77
CA ASP A 257 17.09 -8.52 6.22
C ASP A 257 16.15 -9.62 5.70
N LEU A 258 14.83 -9.38 5.74
CA LEU A 258 13.85 -10.30 5.16
C LEU A 258 14.04 -10.50 3.65
N LEU A 259 14.32 -9.41 2.92
CA LEU A 259 14.58 -9.48 1.48
C LEU A 259 15.88 -10.23 1.17
N ILE A 260 16.96 -9.93 1.89
CA ILE A 260 18.26 -10.61 1.74
C ILE A 260 18.09 -12.10 2.03
N HIS A 261 17.43 -12.46 3.13
CA HIS A 261 17.19 -13.84 3.52
C HIS A 261 16.45 -14.62 2.43
N HIS A 262 15.39 -14.04 1.86
CA HIS A 262 14.66 -14.65 0.75
C HIS A 262 15.54 -14.84 -0.50
N ILE A 263 16.32 -13.83 -0.89
CA ILE A 263 17.22 -13.94 -2.05
C ILE A 263 18.27 -15.03 -1.85
N VAL A 264 18.86 -15.13 -0.64
CA VAL A 264 19.84 -16.18 -0.30
C VAL A 264 19.21 -17.57 -0.40
N GLN A 265 17.95 -17.74 0.00
CA GLN A 265 17.24 -19.01 -0.11
C GLN A 265 16.85 -19.37 -1.56
N GLU A 266 16.54 -18.39 -2.39
CA GLU A 266 16.16 -18.61 -3.80
C GLU A 266 17.38 -18.87 -4.71
N LEU A 267 18.56 -18.35 -4.37
CA LEU A 267 19.76 -18.49 -5.21
C LEU A 267 20.13 -19.97 -5.51
N PRO A 268 20.18 -20.90 -4.53
CA PRO A 268 20.40 -22.32 -4.80
C PRO A 268 19.36 -22.95 -5.73
N ARG A 269 18.11 -22.49 -5.68
CA ARG A 269 17.03 -22.99 -6.56
C ARG A 269 17.25 -22.55 -8.00
N ILE A 270 17.56 -21.27 -8.21
CA ILE A 270 17.88 -20.72 -9.53
C ILE A 270 19.09 -21.44 -10.13
N LEU A 271 20.16 -21.62 -9.34
CA LEU A 271 21.34 -22.36 -9.77
C LEU A 271 21.02 -23.82 -10.11
N GLY A 272 20.25 -24.50 -9.25
CA GLY A 272 19.81 -25.88 -9.47
C GLY A 272 19.00 -26.02 -10.77
N ASP A 273 18.06 -25.11 -11.03
CA ASP A 273 17.24 -25.11 -12.25
C ASP A 273 18.11 -24.95 -13.51
N ILE A 274 19.10 -24.04 -13.46
CA ILE A 274 20.03 -23.80 -14.56
C ILE A 274 20.93 -25.03 -14.80
N LEU A 275 21.52 -25.58 -13.75
CA LEU A 275 22.38 -26.76 -13.83
C LEU A 275 21.62 -27.97 -14.38
N ASN A 276 20.38 -28.19 -13.92
CA ASN A 276 19.52 -29.26 -14.43
C ASN A 276 19.18 -29.07 -15.91
N ALA A 277 18.84 -27.85 -16.33
CA ALA A 277 18.55 -27.54 -17.73
C ALA A 277 19.76 -27.79 -18.64
N LEU A 278 20.97 -27.42 -18.18
CA LEU A 278 22.23 -27.66 -18.89
C LEU A 278 22.61 -29.15 -18.92
N ALA A 279 22.48 -29.86 -17.80
CA ALA A 279 22.77 -31.30 -17.71
C ALA A 279 21.89 -32.11 -18.68
N ASN A 280 20.60 -31.75 -18.80
CA ASN A 280 19.65 -32.42 -19.68
C ASN A 280 20.01 -32.34 -21.18
N VAL A 281 20.79 -31.34 -21.59
CA VAL A 281 21.24 -31.16 -22.98
C VAL A 281 22.71 -31.49 -23.20
N SER A 282 23.45 -31.79 -22.14
CA SER A 282 24.86 -32.14 -22.22
C SER A 282 25.10 -33.32 -23.17
N GLY A 283 26.03 -33.17 -24.10
CA GLY A 283 26.36 -34.20 -25.11
C GLY A 283 25.33 -34.38 -26.23
N ARG A 284 24.26 -33.58 -26.28
CA ARG A 284 23.24 -33.67 -27.36
C ARG A 284 23.48 -32.62 -28.44
N LYS A 285 23.41 -33.05 -29.71
CA LYS A 285 23.49 -32.13 -30.87
C LYS A 285 22.18 -31.36 -31.13
N HIS A 286 21.03 -31.97 -30.84
CA HIS A 286 19.70 -31.39 -31.07
C HIS A 286 18.81 -31.56 -29.84
N PRO A 287 18.63 -30.52 -29.00
CA PRO A 287 17.71 -30.56 -27.87
C PRO A 287 16.27 -30.76 -28.34
N SER A 288 15.46 -31.50 -27.58
CA SER A 288 14.03 -31.61 -27.85
C SER A 288 13.32 -30.27 -27.59
N THR A 289 12.09 -30.12 -28.10
CA THR A 289 11.28 -28.91 -27.89
C THR A 289 11.11 -28.55 -26.40
N VAL A 290 10.96 -29.56 -25.53
CA VAL A 290 10.84 -29.37 -24.07
C VAL A 290 12.15 -28.86 -23.48
N GLN A 291 13.27 -29.44 -23.89
CA GLN A 291 14.60 -29.05 -23.43
C GLN A 291 14.96 -27.64 -23.90
N ALA A 292 14.68 -27.31 -25.16
CA ALA A 292 14.86 -25.97 -25.69
C ALA A 292 14.00 -24.93 -24.95
N LYS A 293 12.77 -25.29 -24.56
CA LYS A 293 11.90 -24.43 -23.74
C LYS A 293 12.48 -24.21 -22.34
N GLN A 294 12.99 -25.27 -21.68
CA GLN A 294 13.65 -25.15 -20.37
C GLN A 294 14.88 -24.25 -20.43
N LEU A 295 15.75 -24.43 -21.43
CA LEU A 295 16.92 -23.57 -21.61
C LEU A 295 16.53 -22.09 -21.81
N LYS A 296 15.50 -21.81 -22.61
CA LYS A 296 15.00 -20.45 -22.83
C LYS A 296 14.46 -19.79 -21.56
N LEU A 297 13.98 -20.58 -20.59
CA LEU A 297 13.48 -20.06 -19.31
C LEU A 297 14.61 -19.89 -18.29
N CYS A 298 15.51 -20.87 -18.17
CA CYS A 298 16.51 -20.89 -17.11
C CYS A 298 17.76 -20.04 -17.42
N LEU A 299 18.29 -20.09 -18.65
CA LEU A 299 19.54 -19.41 -18.99
C LEU A 299 19.51 -17.88 -18.82
N PRO A 300 18.40 -17.17 -19.13
CA PRO A 300 18.31 -15.74 -18.87
C PRO A 300 18.47 -15.34 -17.40
N LEU A 301 18.34 -16.28 -16.46
CA LEU A 301 18.52 -16.03 -15.02
C LEU A 301 19.99 -16.08 -14.58
N MET A 302 20.92 -16.56 -15.41
CA MET A 302 22.35 -16.60 -15.10
C MET A 302 22.95 -15.25 -14.60
N PRO A 303 22.59 -14.08 -15.16
CA PRO A 303 23.11 -12.80 -14.68
C PRO A 303 22.77 -12.53 -13.20
N ILE A 304 21.69 -13.09 -12.65
CA ILE A 304 21.36 -12.96 -11.23
C ILE A 304 22.52 -13.49 -10.38
N VAL A 305 23.03 -14.68 -10.71
CA VAL A 305 24.14 -15.32 -9.99
C VAL A 305 25.36 -14.41 -10.00
N LEU A 306 25.71 -13.87 -11.17
CA LEU A 306 26.84 -12.95 -11.31
C LEU A 306 26.66 -11.70 -10.43
N HIS A 307 25.48 -11.06 -10.50
CA HIS A 307 25.20 -9.87 -9.71
C HIS A 307 25.28 -10.12 -8.20
N LEU A 308 24.78 -11.27 -7.72
CA LEU A 308 24.80 -11.59 -6.30
C LEU A 308 26.19 -12.00 -5.81
N VAL A 309 26.92 -12.85 -6.55
CA VAL A 309 28.28 -13.30 -6.15
C VAL A 309 29.29 -12.14 -6.09
N THR A 310 29.11 -11.12 -6.94
CA THR A 310 29.97 -9.92 -6.87
C THR A 310 29.69 -9.03 -5.66
N SER A 311 28.50 -9.15 -5.06
CA SER A 311 28.09 -8.35 -3.92
C SER A 311 28.82 -8.76 -2.64
N GLN A 312 29.09 -7.81 -1.75
CA GLN A 312 29.62 -8.12 -0.41
C GLN A 312 28.55 -8.66 0.54
N VAL A 313 27.27 -8.41 0.27
CA VAL A 313 26.16 -8.80 1.16
C VAL A 313 25.77 -10.28 0.96
N PHE A 314 25.97 -10.80 -0.25
CA PHE A 314 25.55 -12.14 -0.65
C PHE A 314 26.71 -13.14 -0.81
N ARG A 315 27.95 -12.72 -0.54
CA ARG A 315 29.11 -13.59 -0.42
C ARG A 315 29.19 -14.18 0.96
#